data_AF-A0A967YXD6-F1
#
_entry.id   AF-A0A967YXD6-F1
#
_cell.length_a   1.000
_cell.length_b   1.000
_cell.length_c   1.000
_cell.angle_alpha   90.00
_cell.angle_beta   90.00
_cell.angle_gamma   90.00
#
_symmetry.space_group_name_H-M   'P 1'
#
loop_
_entity.id
_entity.type
_entity.pdbx_description
1 polymer ?
#
loop_
_entity_poly.entity_id
_entity_poly.type
_entity_poly.pdbx_seq_one_letter_code
_entity_poly.pdbx_strand_id
1 'polypeptide(L)'
;METVLEPRFSDEMTFSLLSPMVVSADSDTHRTAYYIRPEETDAFSEGVRKNLMFKYQTLRGKPPDSDTFRLAFDRDYINKKQGRISKLIRIRDTQVKAVLAPFTVTGSKELIWLGYECGFGEKNSMGFGMAKAVFSER
;
A
#
# COMPACT_ATOMS: atom_id res chain seq x y z
N MET A 1 5.13 -22.65 16.04
CA MET A 1 4.41 -21.90 14.99
C MET A 1 3.53 -20.90 15.72
N GLU A 2 3.83 -19.61 15.65
CA GLU A 2 2.89 -18.59 16.13
C GLU A 2 1.83 -18.41 15.05
N THR A 3 0.62 -18.92 15.29
CA THR A 3 -0.56 -18.61 14.48
C THR A 3 -1.02 -17.22 14.86
N VAL A 4 -0.72 -16.23 14.01
CA VAL A 4 -1.32 -14.90 14.11
C VAL A 4 -2.79 -15.06 13.75
N LEU A 5 -3.70 -14.63 14.63
CA LEU A 5 -5.13 -14.62 14.33
C LEU A 5 -5.37 -13.77 13.09
N GLU A 6 -6.00 -14.35 12.07
CA GLU A 6 -6.37 -13.59 10.88
C GLU A 6 -7.31 -12.44 11.28
N PRO A 7 -7.03 -11.21 10.84
CA PRO A 7 -7.90 -10.09 11.13
C PRO A 7 -9.28 -10.32 10.49
N ARG A 8 -10.35 -9.99 11.21
CA ARG A 8 -11.67 -9.84 10.59
C ARG A 8 -11.67 -8.56 9.77
N PHE A 9 -11.85 -8.68 8.46
CA PHE A 9 -11.82 -7.53 7.55
C PHE A 9 -13.08 -6.67 7.67
N SER A 10 -12.88 -5.38 7.93
CA SER A 10 -13.90 -4.32 7.89
C SER A 10 -13.68 -3.40 6.70
N ASP A 11 -14.66 -2.55 6.44
CA ASP A 11 -14.62 -1.47 5.46
C ASP A 11 -13.68 -0.32 5.85
N GLU A 12 -13.22 -0.27 7.10
CA GLU A 12 -12.14 0.60 7.58
C GLU A 12 -11.16 -0.19 8.43
N MET A 13 -9.85 -0.09 8.13
CA MET A 13 -8.79 -0.79 8.88
C MET A 13 -7.50 0.02 8.91
N THR A 14 -6.75 -0.09 10.00
CA THR A 14 -5.44 0.54 10.16
C THR A 14 -4.33 -0.50 10.10
N PHE A 15 -3.26 -0.16 9.38
CA PHE A 15 -2.14 -1.03 9.10
C PHE A 15 -0.80 -0.36 9.43
N SER A 16 0.17 -1.19 9.78
CA SER A 16 1.58 -0.81 9.90
C SER A 16 2.39 -1.58 8.88
N LEU A 17 3.15 -0.87 8.04
CA LEU A 17 4.02 -1.51 7.04
C LEU A 17 5.17 -2.27 7.71
N LEU A 18 5.26 -3.56 7.40
CA LEU A 18 6.40 -4.42 7.72
C LEU A 18 7.51 -4.27 6.69
N SER A 19 7.16 -3.96 5.44
CA SER A 19 8.11 -3.58 4.40
C SER A 19 7.65 -2.32 3.65
N PRO A 20 8.58 -1.52 3.10
CA PRO A 20 8.24 -0.26 2.43
C PRO A 20 7.27 -0.49 1.26
N MET A 21 6.34 0.44 1.06
CA MET A 21 5.36 0.41 -0.02
C MET A 21 5.86 1.24 -1.21
N VAL A 22 5.70 0.72 -2.43
CA VAL A 22 6.08 1.40 -3.67
C VAL A 22 4.82 1.71 -4.47
N VAL A 23 4.73 2.91 -5.01
CA VAL A 23 3.70 3.29 -5.98
C VAL A 23 4.38 4.12 -7.05
N SER A 24 4.12 3.80 -8.32
CA SER A 24 4.59 4.58 -9.46
C SER A 24 3.43 5.10 -10.28
N ALA A 25 3.66 6.20 -10.98
CA ALA A 25 2.73 6.68 -11.98
C ALA A 25 2.97 5.96 -13.31
N ASP A 26 1.89 5.69 -14.05
CA ASP A 26 1.97 5.19 -15.42
C ASP A 26 2.76 6.20 -16.26
N SER A 27 3.97 5.85 -16.68
CA SER A 27 4.81 6.71 -17.48
C SER A 27 4.67 6.37 -18.96
N ASP A 28 3.81 7.09 -19.68
CA ASP A 28 3.77 7.03 -21.15
C ASP A 28 4.94 7.80 -21.80
N THR A 29 5.61 8.67 -21.03
CA THR A 29 6.56 9.67 -21.56
C THR A 29 7.96 9.62 -20.97
N HIS A 30 8.17 8.92 -19.85
CA HIS A 30 9.46 8.93 -19.15
C HIS A 30 10.22 7.62 -19.37
N ARG A 31 11.52 7.72 -19.70
CA ARG A 31 12.44 6.55 -19.76
C ARG A 31 12.69 5.92 -18.38
N THR A 32 12.26 6.57 -17.30
CA THR A 32 12.45 6.16 -15.90
C THR A 32 11.14 6.30 -15.13
N ALA A 33 10.80 5.30 -14.31
CA ALA A 33 9.59 5.29 -13.51
C ALA A 33 9.53 6.48 -12.53
N TYR A 34 8.40 7.20 -12.53
CA TYR A 34 8.10 8.22 -11.52
C TYR A 34 7.47 7.56 -10.30
N TYR A 35 8.17 7.56 -9.16
CA TYR A 35 7.62 7.06 -7.89
C TYR A 35 6.81 8.17 -7.19
N ILE A 36 5.53 7.90 -6.98
CA ILE A 36 4.60 8.84 -6.35
C ILE A 36 5.03 9.07 -4.90
N ARG A 37 5.07 10.32 -4.48
CA ARG A 37 5.50 10.70 -3.13
C ARG A 37 4.32 10.64 -2.15
N PRO A 38 4.55 10.35 -0.85
CA PRO A 38 3.46 10.27 0.12
C PRO A 38 2.73 11.60 0.35
N GLU A 39 3.35 12.74 0.01
CA GLU A 39 2.72 14.06 0.04
C GLU A 39 1.66 14.24 -1.05
N GLU A 40 1.77 13.49 -2.15
CA GLU A 40 0.79 13.43 -3.25
C GLU A 40 -0.37 12.50 -2.87
N THR A 41 -0.99 12.77 -1.71
CA THR A 41 -1.90 11.84 -1.00
C THR A 41 -2.99 11.21 -1.88
N ASP A 42 -3.71 12.00 -2.67
CA ASP A 42 -4.78 11.49 -3.53
C ASP A 42 -4.21 10.62 -4.68
N ALA A 43 -3.12 11.05 -5.31
CA ALA A 43 -2.46 10.26 -6.37
C ALA A 43 -1.86 8.96 -5.84
N PHE A 44 -1.31 8.99 -4.62
CA PHE A 44 -0.77 7.80 -3.96
C PHE A 44 -1.90 6.81 -3.64
N SER A 45 -3.01 7.29 -3.07
CA SER A 45 -4.20 6.48 -2.80
C SER A 45 -4.74 5.84 -4.08
N GLU A 46 -4.89 6.61 -5.15
CA GLU A 46 -5.36 6.10 -6.45
C GLU A 46 -4.38 5.10 -7.07
N GLY A 47 -3.07 5.32 -6.94
CA GLY A 47 -2.06 4.38 -7.42
C GLY A 47 -2.16 3.01 -6.71
N VAL A 48 -2.33 3.01 -5.39
CA VAL A 48 -2.56 1.77 -4.63
C VAL A 48 -3.87 1.12 -5.05
N ARG A 49 -4.95 1.89 -5.20
CA ARG A 49 -6.25 1.37 -5.64
C ARG A 49 -6.17 0.68 -7.00
N LYS A 50 -5.60 1.35 -8.02
CA LYS A 50 -5.41 0.79 -9.37
C LYS A 50 -4.60 -0.49 -9.34
N ASN A 51 -3.52 -0.51 -8.55
CA ASN A 51 -2.70 -1.69 -8.38
C ASN A 51 -3.48 -2.87 -7.76
N LEU A 52 -4.28 -2.63 -6.73
CA LEU A 52 -5.12 -3.66 -6.10
C LEU A 52 -6.22 -4.16 -7.05
N MET A 53 -6.86 -3.27 -7.81
CA MET A 53 -7.83 -3.64 -8.85
C MET A 53 -7.22 -4.59 -9.88
N PHE A 54 -6.02 -4.26 -10.38
CA PHE A 54 -5.31 -5.09 -11.35
C PHE A 54 -4.93 -6.46 -10.76
N LYS A 55 -4.44 -6.49 -9.52
CA LYS A 55 -4.17 -7.74 -8.80
C LYS A 55 -5.42 -8.59 -8.63
N TYR A 56 -6.54 -7.98 -8.24
CA TYR A 56 -7.79 -8.68 -8.03
C TYR A 56 -8.27 -9.33 -9.33
N GLN A 57 -8.28 -8.54 -10.42
CA GLN A 57 -8.67 -9.04 -11.74
C GLN A 57 -7.75 -10.16 -12.22
N THR A 58 -6.44 -10.06 -12.00
CA THR A 58 -5.46 -11.10 -12.37
C THR A 58 -5.68 -12.38 -11.56
N LEU A 59 -5.98 -12.27 -10.26
CA LEU A 59 -6.18 -13.41 -9.36
C LEU A 59 -7.54 -14.10 -9.55
N ARG A 60 -8.61 -13.33 -9.78
CA ARG A 60 -10.00 -13.82 -9.80
C ARG A 60 -10.58 -13.95 -11.21
N GLY A 61 -9.95 -13.38 -12.22
CA GLY A 61 -10.45 -13.35 -13.60
C GLY A 61 -11.64 -12.42 -13.83
N LYS A 62 -12.05 -11.64 -12.82
CA LYS A 62 -13.15 -10.68 -12.87
C LYS A 62 -12.85 -9.45 -11.99
N PRO A 63 -13.44 -8.28 -12.25
CA PRO A 63 -13.34 -7.14 -11.34
C PRO A 63 -14.01 -7.44 -9.98
N PRO A 64 -13.60 -6.76 -8.90
CA PRO A 64 -14.29 -6.82 -7.61
C PRO A 64 -15.67 -6.17 -7.69
N ASP A 65 -16.54 -6.48 -6.74
CA ASP A 65 -17.91 -5.95 -6.73
C ASP A 65 -17.94 -4.45 -6.39
N SER A 66 -16.93 -3.96 -5.67
CA SER A 66 -16.71 -2.54 -5.39
C SER A 66 -15.24 -2.19 -5.56
N ASP A 67 -14.99 -1.05 -6.22
CA ASP A 67 -13.66 -0.49 -6.44
C ASP A 67 -13.30 0.64 -5.47
N THR A 68 -14.16 0.88 -4.47
CA THR A 68 -13.96 1.89 -3.44
C THR A 68 -12.71 1.58 -2.63
N PHE A 69 -11.78 2.52 -2.58
CA PHE A 69 -10.57 2.40 -1.77
C PHE A 69 -9.96 3.78 -1.56
N ARG A 70 -9.71 4.14 -0.31
CA ARG A 70 -8.97 5.33 0.06
C ARG A 70 -7.89 4.95 1.06
N LEU A 71 -6.68 5.47 0.87
CA LEU A 71 -5.57 5.33 1.79
C LEU A 71 -5.20 6.69 2.38
N ALA A 72 -5.03 6.74 3.69
CA ALA A 72 -4.54 7.92 4.40
C ALA A 72 -3.39 7.53 5.34
N PHE A 73 -2.24 8.19 5.20
CA PHE A 73 -1.14 8.01 6.14
C PHE A 73 -1.42 8.66 7.49
N ASP A 74 -0.89 8.07 8.56
CA ASP A 74 -0.96 8.60 9.91
C ASP A 74 -0.20 9.94 10.00
N ARG A 75 -0.94 11.03 10.22
CA ARG A 75 -0.41 12.40 10.28
C ARG A 75 0.47 12.63 11.51
N ASP A 76 0.14 12.05 12.65
CA ASP A 76 0.92 12.20 13.87
C ASP A 76 2.27 11.50 13.74
N TYR A 77 2.27 10.31 13.11
CA TYR A 77 3.50 9.62 12.76
C TYR A 77 4.36 10.44 11.79
N ILE A 78 3.77 11.01 10.74
CA ILE A 78 4.48 11.86 9.77
C ILE A 78 5.11 13.07 10.48
N ASN A 79 4.36 13.76 11.33
CA ASN A 79 4.83 14.93 12.08
C ASN A 79 6.00 14.55 13.00
N LYS A 80 5.87 13.44 13.74
CA LYS A 80 6.94 12.90 14.60
C LYS A 80 8.21 12.55 13.82
N LYS A 81 8.07 12.16 12.55
CA LYS A 81 9.19 11.88 11.62
C LYS A 81 9.63 13.10 10.82
N GLN A 82 9.09 14.29 11.08
CA GLN A 82 9.38 15.53 10.34
C GLN A 82 9.19 15.36 8.82
N GLY A 83 8.17 14.61 8.39
CA GLY A 83 7.92 14.30 6.98
C GLY A 83 8.82 13.21 6.38
N ARG A 84 9.82 12.70 7.12
CA ARG A 84 10.83 11.76 6.59
C ARG A 84 10.36 10.31 6.64
N ILE A 85 9.33 10.00 5.85
CA ILE A 85 8.73 8.66 5.74
C ILE A 85 9.10 7.93 4.44
N SER A 86 9.80 8.59 3.52
CA SER A 86 10.34 7.97 2.30
C SER A 86 11.68 7.27 2.54
N LYS A 87 11.93 6.17 1.82
CA LYS A 87 13.17 5.40 1.78
C LYS A 87 13.63 5.25 0.32
N LEU A 88 14.91 5.44 0.06
CA LEU A 88 15.53 5.11 -1.22
C LEU A 88 16.23 3.76 -1.09
N ILE A 89 15.79 2.77 -1.86
CA ILE A 89 16.27 1.39 -1.78
C ILE A 89 16.89 1.01 -3.12
N ARG A 90 18.12 0.50 -3.09
CA ARG A 90 18.81 0.02 -4.29
C ARG A 90 18.53 -1.46 -4.48
N ILE A 91 17.96 -1.82 -5.62
CA ILE A 91 17.75 -3.20 -6.06
C ILE A 91 18.56 -3.39 -7.34
N ARG A 92 19.68 -4.12 -7.23
CA ARG A 92 20.65 -4.28 -8.33
C ARG A 92 21.08 -2.90 -8.87
N ASP A 93 20.69 -2.58 -10.10
CA ASP A 93 21.04 -1.33 -10.80
C ASP A 93 19.92 -0.29 -10.77
N THR A 94 18.80 -0.58 -10.11
CA THR A 94 17.66 0.35 -9.99
C THR A 94 17.57 0.94 -8.60
N GLN A 95 17.28 2.24 -8.53
CA GLN A 95 16.89 2.91 -7.28
C GLN A 95 15.36 3.01 -7.22
N VAL A 96 14.79 2.58 -6.11
CA VAL A 96 13.36 2.55 -5.86
C VAL A 96 13.05 3.46 -4.69
N LYS A 97 12.16 4.44 -4.89
CA LYS A 97 11.65 5.27 -3.79
C LYS A 97 10.38 4.62 -3.23
N ALA A 98 10.36 4.37 -1.93
CA ALA A 98 9.28 3.69 -1.23
C ALA A 98 8.88 4.46 0.04
N VAL A 99 7.69 4.21 0.57
CA VAL A 99 7.15 4.83 1.79
C VAL A 99 7.10 3.82 2.92
N LEU A 100 7.44 4.23 4.14
CA LEU A 100 7.32 3.42 5.34
C LEU A 100 6.67 4.23 6.46
N ALA A 101 5.35 4.14 6.55
CA ALA A 101 4.52 4.76 7.58
C ALA A 101 3.27 3.90 7.86
N PRO A 102 2.68 4.00 9.06
CA PRO A 102 1.32 3.50 9.30
C PRO A 102 0.30 4.25 8.44
N PHE A 103 -0.77 3.56 8.10
CA PHE A 103 -1.84 4.10 7.26
C PHE A 103 -3.19 3.46 7.60
N THR A 104 -4.26 4.20 7.35
CA THR A 104 -5.64 3.72 7.42
C THR A 104 -6.18 3.58 6.01
N VAL A 105 -6.92 2.51 5.76
CA VAL A 105 -7.66 2.31 4.51
C VAL A 105 -9.15 2.27 4.78
N THR A 106 -9.93 2.81 3.86
CA THR A 106 -11.39 2.71 3.83
C THR A 106 -11.87 2.23 2.46
N GLY A 107 -12.91 1.40 2.41
CA GLY A 107 -13.52 0.93 1.17
C GLY A 107 -13.80 -0.57 1.11
N SER A 108 -13.66 -1.15 -0.07
CA SER A 108 -13.99 -2.54 -0.39
C SER A 108 -13.17 -3.52 0.46
N LYS A 109 -13.87 -4.36 1.23
CA LYS A 109 -13.26 -5.43 2.04
C LYS A 109 -12.40 -6.38 1.21
N GLU A 110 -12.80 -6.61 -0.04
CA GLU A 110 -12.05 -7.46 -0.97
C GLU A 110 -10.69 -6.87 -1.33
N LEU A 111 -10.64 -5.55 -1.57
CA LEU A 111 -9.40 -4.84 -1.86
C LEU A 111 -8.51 -4.72 -0.62
N ILE A 112 -9.11 -4.47 0.54
CA ILE A 112 -8.38 -4.42 1.82
C ILE A 112 -7.77 -5.79 2.15
N TRP A 113 -8.54 -6.86 2.03
CA TRP A 113 -8.07 -8.24 2.17
C TRP A 113 -6.93 -8.54 1.20
N LEU A 114 -7.10 -8.21 -0.08
CA LEU A 114 -6.07 -8.45 -1.08
C LEU A 114 -4.78 -7.68 -0.80
N GLY A 115 -4.88 -6.43 -0.34
CA GLY A 115 -3.70 -5.64 0.06
C GLY A 115 -2.97 -6.23 1.26
N TYR A 116 -3.71 -6.80 2.22
CA TYR A 116 -3.13 -7.51 3.35
C TYR A 116 -2.41 -8.80 2.91
N GLU A 117 -3.05 -9.63 2.10
CA GLU A 117 -2.51 -10.93 1.67
C GLU A 117 -1.37 -10.81 0.65
N CYS A 118 -1.53 -9.94 -0.36
CA CYS A 118 -0.60 -9.82 -1.50
C CYS A 118 0.33 -8.60 -1.40
N GLY A 119 0.21 -7.80 -0.34
CA GLY A 119 0.92 -6.54 -0.16
C GLY A 119 0.27 -5.38 -0.90
N PHE A 120 0.40 -4.19 -0.31
CA PHE A 120 -0.08 -2.93 -0.88
C PHE A 120 0.94 -2.34 -1.85
N GLY A 121 0.45 -1.71 -2.93
CA GLY A 121 1.32 -1.11 -3.95
C GLY A 121 2.09 -2.14 -4.77
N GLU A 122 3.24 -1.75 -5.31
CA GLU A 122 3.97 -2.50 -6.33
C GLU A 122 5.19 -3.26 -5.80
N LYS A 123 5.79 -4.09 -6.66
CA LYS A 123 7.03 -4.85 -6.41
C LYS A 123 6.94 -5.80 -5.20
N ASN A 124 5.75 -6.33 -4.92
CA ASN A 124 5.52 -7.19 -3.75
C ASN A 124 6.35 -8.47 -3.76
N SER A 125 6.58 -9.07 -4.93
CA SER A 125 7.47 -10.23 -5.10
C SER A 125 8.94 -9.95 -4.77
N MET A 126 9.34 -8.68 -4.67
CA MET A 126 10.67 -8.25 -4.23
C MET A 126 10.71 -7.86 -2.74
N GLY A 127 9.64 -8.14 -1.99
CA GLY A 127 9.56 -7.89 -0.55
C GLY A 127 8.99 -6.53 -0.15
N PHE A 128 8.20 -5.87 -1.00
CA PHE A 128 7.60 -4.55 -0.72
C PHE A 128 6.11 -4.64 -0.36
N GLY A 129 5.64 -3.68 0.43
CA GLY A 129 4.21 -3.45 0.69
C GLY A 129 3.55 -4.40 1.68
N MET A 130 4.29 -5.27 2.36
CA MET A 130 3.73 -6.15 3.38
C MET A 130 3.32 -5.32 4.60
N ALA A 131 2.15 -5.60 5.16
CA ALA A 131 1.62 -4.87 6.31
C ALA A 131 1.06 -5.82 7.37
N LYS A 132 0.96 -5.34 8.60
CA LYS A 132 0.19 -5.98 9.68
C LYS A 132 -0.99 -5.11 10.06
N ALA A 133 -2.12 -5.74 10.40
CA ALA A 133 -3.26 -5.04 10.98
C ALA A 133 -2.89 -4.53 12.38
N VAL A 134 -3.34 -3.32 12.69
CA VAL A 134 -3.22 -2.73 14.03
C VAL A 134 -4.58 -2.85 14.70
N PHE A 135 -4.67 -3.70 15.73
CA PHE A 135 -5.85 -3.78 16.56
C PHE A 135 -5.71 -2.72 17.66
N SER A 136 -6.57 -1.70 17.65
CA SER A 136 -6.74 -0.90 18.85
C SER A 136 -7.54 -1.74 19.84
N GLU A 137 -6.93 -2.09 20.96
CA GLU A 137 -7.70 -2.42 22.16
C GLU A 137 -8.46 -1.13 22.51
N ARG A 138 -9.79 -1.13 22.34
CA ARG A 138 -10.67 -0.16 22.98
C ARG A 138 -11.16 -0.76 24.28
#